data_AF-A0A2E0MUG8-F1
#
_entry.id   AF-A0A2E0MUG8-F1
#
_cell.length_a   1.000
_cell.length_b   1.000
_cell.length_c   1.000
_cell.angle_alpha   90.00
_cell.angle_beta   90.00
_cell.angle_gamma   90.00
#
_symmetry.space_group_name_H-M   'P 1'
#
loop_
_entity.id
_entity.type
_entity.pdbx_description
1 polymer ?
#
loop_
_entity_poly.entity_id
_entity_poly.type
_entity_poly.pdbx_seq_one_letter_code
_entity_poly.pdbx_strand_id
1 'polypeptide(L)'
;MGLELLEAAFLTDSLEPENWFEKLDQEGLNNFSLRCKGLDFSDQRANIVYGRRLERIRSAGYEDMFIDLVHHLLAHRPANHELWMELGRLHERRNEIDQAWLCYDHVQQIRPTEEVRDLFLDRLKRAMDGEESVPWSGPSLETRADFLERMQLLSQSVSAVPVVEEDEDEIIESNSELKRLEDLIEAGEAAEAFFLARSLFTSGEEWAEEWMTKAQSML
;
A
#
# COMPACT_ATOMS: atom_id res chain seq x y z
N MET A 1 11.50 -3.59 39.99
CA MET A 1 12.16 -2.70 39.01
C MET A 1 11.83 -3.01 37.55
N GLY A 2 12.11 -4.19 36.98
CA GLY A 2 11.75 -4.47 35.57
C GLY A 2 10.24 -4.59 35.28
N LEU A 3 9.49 -5.24 36.19
CA LEU A 3 8.02 -5.35 36.11
C LEU A 3 7.33 -3.98 36.23
N GLU A 4 7.76 -3.14 37.16
CA GLU A 4 7.20 -1.80 37.37
C GLU A 4 7.46 -0.87 36.18
N LEU A 5 8.62 -0.99 35.50
CA LEU A 5 8.91 -0.24 34.27
C LEU A 5 8.08 -0.73 33.08
N LEU A 6 7.84 -2.04 32.98
CA LEU A 6 6.98 -2.62 31.95
C LEU A 6 5.51 -2.20 32.15
N GLU A 7 5.03 -2.25 33.39
CA GLU A 7 3.69 -1.79 33.75
C GLU A 7 3.52 -0.29 33.50
N ALA A 8 4.51 0.53 33.85
CA ALA A 8 4.53 1.95 33.51
C ALA A 8 4.52 2.18 31.99
N ALA A 9 5.27 1.40 31.22
CA ALA A 9 5.28 1.49 29.76
C ALA A 9 3.91 1.16 29.15
N PHE A 10 3.20 0.13 29.64
CA PHE A 10 1.84 -0.19 29.17
C PHE A 10 0.78 0.80 29.66
N LEU A 11 1.00 1.44 30.81
CA LEU A 11 0.15 2.55 31.26
C LEU A 11 0.27 3.76 30.33
N THR A 12 1.47 4.03 29.80
CA THR A 12 1.71 5.12 28.86
C THR A 12 1.35 4.77 27.42
N ASP A 13 1.69 3.55 26.96
CA ASP A 13 1.47 3.08 25.60
C ASP A 13 0.75 1.72 25.60
N SER A 14 -0.58 1.79 25.77
CA SER A 14 -1.44 0.61 25.86
C SER A 14 -1.41 -0.22 24.57
N LEU A 15 -1.35 -1.55 24.71
CA LEU A 15 -1.54 -2.48 23.60
C LEU A 15 -3.02 -2.57 23.17
N GLU A 16 -3.94 -2.27 24.09
CA GLU A 16 -5.36 -2.14 23.78
C GLU A 16 -5.62 -0.82 23.04
N PRO A 17 -6.12 -0.85 21.79
CA PRO A 17 -6.27 0.34 20.95
C PRO A 17 -7.19 1.41 21.53
N GLU A 18 -8.26 1.00 22.24
CA GLU A 18 -9.20 1.93 22.85
C GLU A 18 -8.52 2.76 23.94
N ASN A 19 -7.91 2.08 24.92
CA ASN A 19 -7.18 2.71 26.02
C ASN A 19 -5.98 3.55 25.52
N TRP A 20 -5.37 3.15 24.40
CA TRP A 20 -4.32 3.92 23.75
C TRP A 20 -4.88 5.21 23.14
N PHE A 21 -5.98 5.10 22.40
CA PHE A 21 -6.60 6.22 21.71
C PHE A 21 -7.19 7.26 22.68
N GLU A 22 -7.86 6.81 23.75
CA GLU A 22 -8.46 7.70 24.77
C GLU A 22 -7.44 8.60 25.47
N LYS A 23 -6.17 8.20 25.51
CA LYS A 23 -5.08 8.94 26.14
C LYS A 23 -4.35 9.90 25.20
N LEU A 24 -4.64 9.83 23.89
CA LEU A 24 -3.98 10.67 22.89
C LEU A 24 -4.68 12.02 22.79
N ASP A 25 -3.88 13.07 22.78
CA ASP A 25 -4.27 14.36 22.24
C ASP A 25 -3.86 14.47 20.76
N GLN A 26 -4.09 15.64 20.16
CA GLN A 26 -3.75 15.88 18.76
C GLN A 26 -2.23 15.76 18.50
N GLU A 27 -1.39 16.14 19.46
CA GLU A 27 0.06 16.01 19.35
C GLU A 27 0.47 14.52 19.37
N GLY A 28 -0.13 13.73 20.25
CA GLY A 28 0.04 12.28 20.31
C GLY A 28 -0.34 11.59 19.00
N LEU A 29 -1.45 11.99 18.38
CA LEU A 29 -1.87 11.47 17.07
C LEU A 29 -0.86 11.82 15.97
N ASN A 30 -0.35 13.05 15.95
CA ASN A 30 0.68 13.46 15.00
C ASN A 30 1.99 12.67 15.20
N ASN A 31 2.40 12.47 16.46
CA ASN A 31 3.56 11.66 16.83
C ASN A 31 3.38 10.19 16.46
N PHE A 32 2.16 9.65 16.56
CA PHE A 32 1.85 8.32 16.06
C PHE A 32 1.99 8.26 14.54
N SER A 33 1.40 9.21 13.82
CA SER A 33 1.51 9.29 12.36
C SER A 33 2.96 9.33 11.91
N LEU A 34 3.79 10.21 12.48
CA LEU A 34 5.21 10.30 12.14
C LEU A 34 5.96 8.98 12.37
N ARG A 35 5.68 8.27 13.47
CA ARG A 35 6.29 6.97 13.76
C ARG A 35 5.87 5.90 12.75
N CYS A 36 4.60 5.86 12.36
CA CYS A 36 4.10 4.91 11.37
C CYS A 36 4.82 5.04 10.03
N LYS A 37 5.18 6.26 9.62
CA LYS A 37 5.83 6.52 8.33
C LYS A 37 7.26 5.97 8.22
N GLY A 38 7.94 5.76 9.35
CA GLY A 38 9.29 5.20 9.41
C GLY A 38 9.36 3.80 10.00
N LEU A 39 8.22 3.11 10.14
CA LEU A 39 8.17 1.80 10.74
C LEU A 39 8.20 0.70 9.68
N ASP A 40 9.00 -0.33 9.94
CA ASP A 40 8.92 -1.57 9.19
C ASP A 40 7.66 -2.37 9.58
N PHE A 41 6.76 -2.54 8.61
CA PHE A 41 5.53 -3.34 8.79
C PHE A 41 5.73 -4.80 8.39
N SER A 42 6.93 -5.22 7.97
CA SER A 42 7.30 -6.61 7.72
C SER A 42 7.37 -7.43 9.02
N ASP A 43 7.69 -6.81 10.17
CA ASP A 43 7.55 -7.45 11.48
C ASP A 43 6.07 -7.65 11.84
N GLN A 44 5.71 -8.90 12.16
CA GLN A 44 4.34 -9.29 12.45
C GLN A 44 3.75 -8.61 13.69
N ARG A 45 4.57 -8.35 14.72
CA ARG A 45 4.12 -7.73 15.97
C ARG A 45 3.84 -6.25 15.76
N ALA A 46 4.74 -5.56 15.07
CA ALA A 46 4.54 -4.18 14.63
C ALA A 46 3.24 -4.08 13.82
N ASN A 47 3.07 -4.94 12.82
CA ASN A 47 1.85 -4.96 12.01
C ASN A 47 0.56 -5.14 12.84
N ILE A 48 0.52 -6.11 13.76
CA ILE A 48 -0.69 -6.37 14.58
C ILE A 48 -1.03 -5.15 15.45
N VAL A 49 -0.05 -4.59 16.16
CA VAL A 49 -0.30 -3.47 17.08
C VAL A 49 -0.75 -2.23 16.31
N TYR A 50 -0.03 -1.88 15.24
CA TYR A 50 -0.29 -0.66 14.50
C TYR A 50 -1.52 -0.79 13.59
N GLY A 51 -1.79 -1.96 13.00
CA GLY A 51 -3.01 -2.21 12.24
C GLY A 51 -4.26 -2.02 13.10
N ARG A 52 -4.26 -2.53 14.34
CA ARG A 52 -5.36 -2.30 15.28
C ARG A 52 -5.52 -0.82 15.67
N ARG A 53 -4.41 -0.09 15.81
CA ARG A 53 -4.43 1.37 16.10
C ARG A 53 -4.96 2.17 14.91
N LEU A 54 -4.59 1.81 13.69
CA LEU A 54 -5.11 2.42 12.46
C LEU A 54 -6.60 2.20 12.32
N GLU A 55 -7.09 0.99 12.59
CA GLU A 55 -8.52 0.70 12.57
C GLU A 55 -9.29 1.51 13.62
N ARG A 56 -8.68 1.73 14.79
CA ARG A 56 -9.26 2.60 15.82
C ARG A 56 -9.28 4.07 15.42
N ILE A 57 -8.23 4.58 14.76
CA ILE A 57 -8.16 5.93 14.18
C ILE A 57 -9.25 6.12 13.14
N ARG A 58 -9.40 5.16 12.22
CA ARG A 58 -10.46 5.15 11.21
C ARG A 58 -11.84 5.22 11.84
N SER A 59 -12.09 4.37 12.84
CA SER A 59 -13.36 4.34 13.58
C SER A 59 -13.66 5.63 14.34
N ALA A 60 -12.65 6.44 14.68
CA ALA A 60 -12.83 7.77 15.27
C ALA A 60 -13.07 8.89 14.24
N GLY A 61 -13.13 8.57 12.95
CA GLY A 61 -13.40 9.55 11.88
C GLY A 61 -12.17 10.27 11.33
N TYR A 62 -10.95 9.86 11.72
CA TYR A 62 -9.70 10.40 11.16
C TYR A 62 -9.36 9.72 9.83
N GLU A 63 -10.30 9.76 8.87
CA GLU A 63 -10.18 9.03 7.60
C GLU A 63 -8.99 9.47 6.76
N ASP A 64 -8.70 10.76 6.66
CA ASP A 64 -7.55 11.26 5.88
C ASP A 64 -6.21 10.74 6.44
N MET A 65 -6.09 10.71 7.77
CA MET A 65 -4.91 10.15 8.43
C MET A 65 -4.83 8.64 8.23
N PHE A 66 -5.95 7.94 8.29
CA PHE A 66 -6.00 6.51 7.99
C PHE A 66 -5.56 6.24 6.55
N ILE A 67 -6.09 6.98 5.56
CA ILE A 67 -5.71 6.85 4.14
C ILE A 67 -4.20 7.10 3.98
N ASP A 68 -3.65 8.15 4.58
CA ASP A 68 -2.22 8.43 4.50
C ASP A 68 -1.38 7.26 5.06
N LEU A 69 -1.71 6.79 6.25
CA LEU A 69 -0.92 5.77 6.95
C LEU A 69 -1.11 4.35 6.40
N VAL A 70 -2.28 4.02 5.85
CA VAL A 70 -2.54 2.68 5.32
C VAL A 70 -1.69 2.38 4.08
N HIS A 71 -1.34 3.39 3.28
CA HIS A 71 -0.42 3.23 2.15
C HIS A 71 0.96 2.74 2.60
N HIS A 72 1.47 3.21 3.75
CA HIS A 72 2.73 2.72 4.31
C HIS A 72 2.65 1.24 4.70
N LEU A 73 1.53 0.81 5.28
CA LEU A 73 1.31 -0.59 5.64
C LEU A 73 1.20 -1.46 4.38
N LEU A 74 0.40 -1.03 3.40
CA LEU A 74 0.17 -1.74 2.15
C LEU A 74 1.42 -1.80 1.26
N ALA A 75 2.31 -0.81 1.34
CA ALA A 75 3.60 -0.82 0.64
C ALA A 75 4.51 -1.96 1.13
N HIS A 76 4.48 -2.28 2.42
CA HIS A 76 5.23 -3.40 2.97
C HIS A 76 4.46 -4.73 2.87
N ARG A 77 3.14 -4.67 2.67
CA ARG A 77 2.24 -5.84 2.62
C ARG A 77 1.31 -5.82 1.41
N PRO A 78 1.83 -5.86 0.17
CA PRO A 78 0.99 -5.82 -1.03
C PRO A 78 -0.06 -6.95 -1.06
N ALA A 79 0.25 -8.13 -0.53
CA ALA A 79 -0.69 -9.27 -0.52
C ALA A 79 -1.91 -9.12 0.42
N ASN A 80 -2.00 -8.04 1.21
CA ASN A 80 -3.13 -7.81 2.13
C ASN A 80 -4.40 -7.35 1.40
N HIS A 81 -5.04 -8.27 0.70
CA HIS A 81 -6.25 -8.03 -0.10
C HIS A 81 -7.44 -7.48 0.72
N GLU A 82 -7.58 -7.86 1.99
CA GLU A 82 -8.66 -7.35 2.85
C GLU A 82 -8.52 -5.83 3.06
N LEU A 83 -7.31 -5.38 3.40
CA LEU A 83 -7.05 -3.97 3.63
C LEU A 83 -7.11 -3.14 2.34
N TRP A 84 -6.67 -3.71 1.21
CA TRP A 84 -6.90 -3.10 -0.11
C TRP A 84 -8.38 -2.97 -0.46
N MET A 85 -9.19 -3.99 -0.16
CA MET A 85 -10.64 -3.90 -0.35
C MET A 85 -11.27 -2.82 0.53
N GLU A 86 -10.84 -2.69 1.79
CA GLU A 86 -11.34 -1.67 2.71
C GLU A 86 -10.98 -0.26 2.25
N LEU A 87 -9.74 -0.05 1.80
CA LEU A 87 -9.28 1.21 1.23
C LEU A 87 -10.06 1.56 -0.05
N GLY A 88 -10.26 0.59 -0.95
CA GLY A 88 -11.07 0.77 -2.15
C GLY A 88 -12.51 1.19 -1.84
N ARG A 89 -13.15 0.54 -0.85
CA ARG A 89 -14.49 0.90 -0.38
C ARG A 89 -14.54 2.29 0.25
N LEU A 90 -13.47 2.71 0.91
CA LEU A 90 -13.36 4.06 1.49
C LEU A 90 -13.28 5.12 0.40
N HIS A 91 -12.39 4.94 -0.58
CA HIS A 91 -12.31 5.82 -1.76
C HIS A 91 -13.63 5.87 -2.53
N GLU A 92 -14.32 4.73 -2.71
CA GLU A 92 -15.63 4.68 -3.36
C GLU A 92 -16.68 5.53 -2.62
N ARG A 93 -16.73 5.46 -1.28
CA ARG A 93 -17.65 6.31 -0.48
C ARG A 93 -17.31 7.80 -0.57
N ARG A 94 -16.04 8.14 -0.79
CA ARG A 94 -15.54 9.51 -0.97
C ARG A 94 -15.67 10.02 -2.41
N ASN A 95 -16.22 9.21 -3.32
CA ASN A 95 -16.32 9.50 -4.75
C ASN A 95 -14.95 9.70 -5.43
N GLU A 96 -13.90 9.08 -4.88
CA GLU A 96 -12.53 9.06 -5.42
C GLU A 96 -12.39 7.84 -6.34
N ILE A 97 -13.07 7.88 -7.49
CA ILE A 97 -13.32 6.73 -8.38
C ILE A 97 -12.02 6.05 -8.85
N ASP A 98 -11.04 6.84 -9.29
CA ASP A 98 -9.78 6.32 -9.81
C ASP A 98 -8.98 5.59 -8.71
N GLN A 99 -8.95 6.12 -7.50
CA GLN A 99 -8.26 5.50 -6.36
C GLN A 99 -8.97 4.21 -5.93
N ALA A 100 -10.30 4.21 -5.91
CA ALA A 100 -11.09 3.00 -5.65
C ALA A 100 -10.80 1.91 -6.69
N TRP A 101 -10.73 2.29 -7.97
CA TRP A 101 -10.39 1.38 -9.06
C TRP A 101 -8.99 0.77 -8.87
N LEU A 102 -7.97 1.58 -8.59
CA LEU A 102 -6.60 1.11 -8.41
C LEU A 102 -6.48 0.08 -7.27
N CYS A 103 -7.21 0.32 -6.18
CA CYS A 103 -7.30 -0.63 -5.06
C CYS A 103 -7.94 -1.95 -5.49
N TYR A 104 -9.10 -1.90 -6.16
CA TYR A 104 -9.80 -3.10 -6.62
C TYR A 104 -9.05 -3.85 -7.72
N ASP A 105 -8.37 -3.15 -8.63
CA ASP A 105 -7.49 -3.73 -9.62
C ASP A 105 -6.32 -4.47 -8.97
N HIS A 106 -5.73 -3.89 -7.92
CA HIS A 106 -4.71 -4.57 -7.15
C HIS A 106 -5.27 -5.82 -6.46
N VAL A 107 -6.46 -5.77 -5.85
CA VAL A 107 -7.11 -6.95 -5.26
C VAL A 107 -7.29 -8.07 -6.28
N GLN A 108 -7.80 -7.75 -7.47
CA GLN A 108 -8.02 -8.75 -8.51
C GLN A 108 -6.70 -9.27 -9.10
N GLN A 109 -5.63 -8.47 -9.13
CA GLN A 109 -4.28 -8.92 -9.49
C GLN A 109 -3.77 -10.00 -8.52
N ILE A 110 -3.95 -9.79 -7.21
CA ILE A 110 -3.48 -10.73 -6.19
C ILE A 110 -4.44 -11.92 -5.97
N ARG A 111 -5.72 -11.73 -6.26
CA ARG A 111 -6.79 -12.72 -6.16
C ARG A 111 -7.63 -12.70 -7.45
N PRO A 112 -7.21 -13.37 -8.52
CA PRO A 112 -7.94 -13.37 -9.79
C PRO A 112 -9.37 -13.91 -9.72
N THR A 113 -9.74 -14.65 -8.67
CA THR A 113 -11.10 -15.14 -8.43
C THR A 113 -12.03 -14.10 -7.81
N GLU A 114 -11.50 -12.99 -7.31
CA GLU A 114 -12.26 -11.89 -6.71
C GLU A 114 -12.57 -10.84 -7.78
N GLU A 115 -13.78 -10.87 -8.31
CA GLU A 115 -14.26 -10.00 -9.41
C GLU A 115 -14.60 -8.56 -8.95
N VAL A 116 -13.96 -8.06 -7.89
CA VAL A 116 -14.36 -6.81 -7.22
C VAL A 116 -14.24 -5.58 -8.13
N ARG A 117 -13.20 -5.53 -8.98
CA ARG A 117 -13.00 -4.44 -9.95
C ARG A 117 -14.09 -4.47 -11.01
N ASP A 118 -14.41 -5.64 -11.52
CA ASP A 118 -15.40 -5.80 -12.58
C ASP A 118 -16.82 -5.49 -12.07
N LEU A 119 -17.13 -5.90 -10.82
CA LEU A 119 -18.34 -5.49 -10.12
C LEU A 119 -18.41 -3.99 -9.86
N PHE A 120 -17.27 -3.34 -9.59
CA PHE A 120 -17.22 -1.88 -9.44
C PHE A 120 -17.45 -1.17 -10.76
N LEU A 121 -16.84 -1.63 -11.85
CA LEU A 121 -17.11 -1.12 -13.21
C LEU A 121 -18.59 -1.18 -13.56
N ASP A 122 -19.22 -2.30 -13.20
CA ASP A 122 -20.65 -2.55 -13.40
C ASP A 122 -21.53 -1.56 -12.63
N ARG A 123 -21.17 -1.23 -11.39
CA ARG A 123 -21.85 -0.19 -10.60
C ARG A 123 -21.68 1.19 -11.23
N LEU A 124 -20.47 1.52 -11.67
CA LEU A 124 -20.15 2.79 -12.33
C LEU A 124 -20.98 2.96 -13.60
N LYS A 125 -21.01 1.96 -14.48
CA LYS A 125 -21.81 2.00 -15.71
C LYS A 125 -23.30 2.21 -15.44
N ARG A 126 -23.87 1.44 -14.50
CA ARG A 126 -25.29 1.60 -14.11
C ARG A 126 -25.62 2.97 -13.55
N ALA A 127 -24.70 3.61 -12.82
CA ALA A 127 -24.88 4.97 -12.32
C ALA A 127 -24.85 6.02 -13.44
N MET A 128 -24.20 5.70 -14.57
CA MET A 128 -24.00 6.58 -15.73
C MET A 128 -25.06 6.40 -16.84
N ASP A 129 -26.05 5.51 -16.70
CA ASP A 129 -27.07 5.27 -17.75
C ASP A 129 -28.10 6.42 -17.93
N GLY A 130 -27.78 7.65 -17.50
CA GLY A 130 -28.58 8.87 -17.73
C GLY A 130 -28.19 9.62 -19.01
N GLU A 131 -29.14 10.35 -19.62
CA GLU A 131 -28.99 11.03 -20.93
C GLU A 131 -27.80 12.02 -21.05
N GLU A 132 -27.20 12.44 -19.94
CA GLU A 132 -26.09 13.41 -19.89
C GLU A 132 -24.74 12.82 -19.40
N SER A 133 -24.64 11.52 -19.11
CA SER A 133 -23.43 10.99 -18.47
C SER A 133 -22.32 10.66 -19.45
N VAL A 134 -21.13 11.20 -19.18
CA VAL A 134 -19.88 10.77 -19.86
C VAL A 134 -19.48 9.40 -19.31
N PRO A 135 -19.22 8.39 -20.16
CA PRO A 135 -18.68 7.10 -19.73
C PRO A 135 -17.30 7.27 -19.08
N TRP A 136 -17.11 6.73 -17.87
CA TRP A 136 -15.80 6.70 -17.21
C TRP A 136 -14.83 5.80 -17.98
N SER A 137 -13.63 6.33 -18.27
CA SER A 137 -12.64 5.71 -19.16
C SER A 137 -11.50 4.97 -18.46
N GLY A 138 -11.56 4.83 -17.13
CA GLY A 138 -10.41 4.34 -16.36
C GLY A 138 -9.49 5.46 -15.88
N PRO A 139 -8.63 5.19 -14.88
CA PRO A 139 -7.50 6.06 -14.58
C PRO A 139 -6.56 6.12 -15.79
N SER A 140 -5.87 7.24 -15.98
CA SER A 140 -4.85 7.34 -17.03
C SER A 140 -3.67 6.39 -16.74
N LEU A 141 -2.88 6.08 -17.78
CA LEU A 141 -1.64 5.31 -17.61
C LEU A 141 -0.69 6.01 -16.62
N GLU A 142 -0.58 7.34 -16.71
CA GLU A 142 0.19 8.16 -15.78
C GLU A 142 -0.30 7.99 -14.34
N THR A 143 -1.61 8.09 -14.07
CA THR A 143 -2.16 7.91 -12.72
C THR A 143 -1.89 6.51 -12.15
N ARG A 144 -1.89 5.47 -12.99
CA ARG A 144 -1.55 4.11 -12.57
C ARG A 144 -0.06 3.96 -12.27
N ALA A 145 0.80 4.52 -13.11
CA ALA A 145 2.24 4.51 -12.93
C ALA A 145 2.63 5.27 -11.65
N ASP A 146 2.13 6.50 -11.47
CA ASP A 146 2.36 7.33 -10.28
C ASP A 146 1.97 6.60 -8.99
N PHE A 147 0.84 5.89 -9.02
CA PHE A 147 0.39 5.10 -7.87
C PHE A 147 1.36 3.97 -7.53
N LEU A 148 1.79 3.19 -8.53
CA LEU A 148 2.71 2.08 -8.33
C LEU A 148 4.09 2.55 -7.89
N GLU A 149 4.60 3.62 -8.50
CA GLU A 149 5.86 4.26 -8.11
C GLU A 149 5.78 4.75 -6.66
N ARG A 150 4.69 5.41 -6.26
CA ARG A 150 4.49 5.83 -4.87
C ARG A 150 4.55 4.63 -3.91
N MET A 151 3.87 3.53 -4.23
CA MET A 151 3.90 2.32 -3.40
C MET A 151 5.30 1.71 -3.33
N GLN A 152 6.04 1.71 -4.43
CA GLN A 152 7.43 1.27 -4.49
C GLN A 152 8.33 2.13 -3.59
N LEU A 153 8.26 3.46 -3.70
CA LEU A 153 9.05 4.39 -2.88
C LEU A 153 8.75 4.23 -1.39
N LEU A 154 7.48 4.00 -1.03
CA LEU A 154 7.09 3.74 0.35
C LEU A 154 7.73 2.45 0.87
N SER A 155 7.80 1.40 0.04
CA SER A 155 8.46 0.15 0.41
C SER A 155 9.98 0.26 0.55
N GLN A 156 10.61 1.13 -0.24
CA GLN A 156 12.05 1.40 -0.17
C GLN A 156 12.50 2.04 1.13
N SER A 157 11.63 2.83 1.77
CA SER A 157 11.98 3.58 2.98
C SER A 157 12.50 2.71 4.13
N VAL A 158 12.28 1.41 4.05
CA VAL A 158 12.70 0.39 5.02
C VAL A 158 13.67 -0.64 4.41
N SER A 159 13.79 -0.67 3.08
CA SER A 159 14.62 -1.62 2.33
C SER A 159 16.10 -1.45 2.66
N ALA A 160 16.81 -2.57 2.78
CA ALA A 160 18.25 -2.58 3.04
C ALA A 160 19.11 -2.47 1.77
N VAL A 161 18.48 -2.57 0.58
CA VAL A 161 19.17 -2.51 -0.70
C VAL A 161 19.38 -1.05 -1.10
N PRO A 162 20.62 -0.55 -1.17
CA PRO A 162 20.87 0.81 -1.61
C PRO A 162 20.51 0.96 -3.09
N VAL A 163 19.75 2.02 -3.42
CA VAL A 163 19.55 2.42 -4.81
C VAL A 163 20.89 2.89 -5.34
N VAL A 164 21.48 2.14 -6.26
CA VAL A 164 22.65 2.61 -7.02
C VAL A 164 22.11 3.58 -8.07
N GLU A 165 22.35 4.87 -7.88
CA GLU A 165 22.24 5.84 -8.98
C GLU A 165 23.38 5.52 -9.96
N GLU A 166 23.12 4.70 -10.97
CA GLU A 166 24.08 4.45 -12.04
C GLU A 166 24.13 5.72 -12.92
N ASP A 167 25.33 6.28 -13.09
CA ASP A 167 25.60 7.43 -13.97
C ASP A 167 25.07 7.17 -15.40
N GLU A 168 24.53 8.22 -16.06
CA GLU A 168 23.85 8.24 -17.38
C GLU A 168 24.71 7.81 -18.60
N ASP A 169 25.60 6.82 -18.48
CA ASP A 169 26.31 6.26 -19.63
C ASP A 169 25.50 5.12 -20.24
N GLU A 170 24.88 5.33 -21.41
CA GLU A 170 24.22 4.40 -22.36
C GLU A 170 24.19 2.88 -22.01
N ILE A 171 23.67 2.50 -20.84
CA ILE A 171 23.28 1.13 -20.52
C ILE A 171 21.85 0.99 -21.05
N ILE A 172 21.60 -0.08 -21.80
CA ILE A 172 20.27 -0.48 -22.23
C ILE A 172 19.38 -0.54 -20.97
N GLU A 173 18.41 0.38 -20.82
CA GLU A 173 17.56 0.54 -19.61
C GLU A 173 16.95 -0.79 -19.12
N SER A 174 16.58 -1.69 -20.03
CA SER A 174 16.03 -3.00 -19.66
C SER A 174 17.00 -3.90 -18.88
N ASN A 175 18.31 -3.70 -19.03
CA ASN A 175 19.33 -4.48 -18.33
C ASN A 175 19.56 -3.97 -16.90
N SER A 176 19.32 -2.67 -16.63
CA SER A 176 19.45 -2.12 -15.28
C SER A 176 18.23 -2.45 -14.42
N GLU A 177 17.02 -2.36 -14.96
CA GLU A 177 15.78 -2.70 -14.25
C GLU A 177 15.66 -4.19 -13.93
N LEU A 178 16.06 -5.06 -14.87
CA LEU A 178 16.11 -6.51 -14.65
C LEU A 178 17.06 -6.85 -13.50
N LYS A 179 18.27 -6.27 -13.51
CA LYS A 179 19.26 -6.48 -12.45
C LYS A 179 18.74 -5.97 -11.10
N ARG A 180 18.06 -4.82 -11.08
CA ARG A 180 17.43 -4.31 -9.87
C ARG A 180 16.38 -5.27 -9.32
N LEU A 181 15.55 -5.85 -10.18
CA LEU A 181 14.57 -6.87 -9.77
C LEU A 181 15.25 -8.14 -9.23
N GLU A 182 16.35 -8.57 -9.84
CA GLU A 182 17.18 -9.68 -9.34
C GLU A 182 17.71 -9.40 -7.93
N ASP A 183 18.33 -8.24 -7.74
CA ASP A 183 18.90 -7.81 -6.45
C ASP A 183 17.85 -7.74 -5.34
N LEU A 184 16.68 -7.15 -5.63
CA LEU A 184 15.57 -7.05 -4.68
C LEU A 184 15.04 -8.43 -4.27
N ILE A 185 14.89 -9.35 -5.23
CA ILE A 185 14.44 -10.72 -4.95
C ILE A 185 15.47 -11.49 -4.13
N GLU A 186 16.76 -11.35 -4.43
CA GLU A 186 17.83 -12.00 -3.65
C GLU A 186 17.90 -11.45 -2.21
N ALA A 187 17.68 -10.15 -2.04
CA ALA A 187 17.61 -9.50 -0.73
C ALA A 187 16.34 -9.86 0.07
N GLY A 188 15.34 -10.47 -0.56
CA GLY A 188 14.05 -10.79 0.06
C GLY A 188 13.07 -9.61 0.13
N GLU A 189 13.36 -8.53 -0.60
CA GLU A 189 12.54 -7.31 -0.68
C GLU A 189 11.38 -7.51 -1.68
N ALA A 190 10.57 -8.55 -1.45
CA ALA A 190 9.52 -8.99 -2.37
C ALA A 190 8.45 -7.93 -2.64
N ALA A 191 8.15 -7.08 -1.65
CA ALA A 191 7.16 -6.02 -1.80
C ALA A 191 7.61 -4.94 -2.78
N GLU A 192 8.85 -4.46 -2.65
CA GLU A 192 9.43 -3.50 -3.58
C GLU A 192 9.54 -4.10 -5.00
N ALA A 193 10.06 -5.32 -5.09
CA ALA A 193 10.17 -6.04 -6.36
C ALA A 193 8.81 -6.20 -7.05
N PHE A 194 7.75 -6.49 -6.28
CA PHE A 194 6.39 -6.61 -6.80
C PHE A 194 5.88 -5.30 -7.41
N PHE A 195 6.03 -4.17 -6.72
CA PHE A 195 5.56 -2.87 -7.23
C PHE A 195 6.37 -2.41 -8.45
N LEU A 196 7.69 -2.62 -8.43
CA LEU A 196 8.55 -2.33 -9.59
C LEU A 196 8.14 -3.16 -10.81
N ALA A 197 8.08 -4.49 -10.67
CA ALA A 197 7.73 -5.37 -11.78
C ALA A 197 6.31 -5.10 -12.31
N ARG A 198 5.35 -4.81 -11.42
CA ARG A 198 3.99 -4.42 -11.82
C ARG A 198 3.99 -3.09 -12.59
N SER A 199 4.78 -2.11 -12.14
CA SER A 199 4.91 -0.81 -12.85
C SER A 199 5.40 -1.01 -14.28
N LEU A 200 6.51 -1.74 -14.45
CA LEU A 200 7.09 -2.07 -15.75
C LEU A 200 6.10 -2.79 -16.66
N PHE A 201 5.43 -3.82 -16.13
CA PHE A 201 4.41 -4.54 -16.87
C PHE A 201 3.26 -3.64 -17.33
N THR A 202 2.80 -2.72 -16.46
CA THR A 202 1.74 -1.76 -16.83
C THR A 202 2.17 -0.71 -17.85
N SER A 203 3.48 -0.43 -17.93
CA SER A 203 4.09 0.46 -18.92
C SER A 203 4.34 -0.22 -20.27
N GLY A 204 4.17 -1.55 -20.36
CA GLY A 204 4.28 -2.32 -21.61
C GLY A 204 5.44 -3.31 -21.66
N GLU A 205 6.24 -3.41 -20.60
CA GLU A 205 7.37 -4.34 -20.51
C GLU A 205 6.89 -5.74 -20.13
N GLU A 206 6.50 -6.56 -21.13
CA GLU A 206 5.90 -7.89 -20.91
C GLU A 206 6.81 -8.85 -20.09
N TRP A 207 8.13 -8.72 -20.22
CA TRP A 207 9.09 -9.55 -19.48
C TRP A 207 8.98 -9.39 -17.96
N ALA A 208 8.45 -8.25 -17.47
CA ALA A 208 8.29 -7.98 -16.05
C ALA A 208 7.18 -8.82 -15.40
N GLU A 209 6.28 -9.42 -16.18
CA GLU A 209 5.19 -10.26 -15.64
C GLU A 209 5.74 -11.48 -14.87
N GLU A 210 6.81 -12.10 -15.37
CA GLU A 210 7.46 -13.25 -14.72
C GLU A 210 8.02 -12.84 -13.34
N TRP A 211 8.63 -11.66 -13.26
CA TRP A 211 9.18 -11.10 -12.03
C TRP A 211 8.10 -10.69 -11.05
N MET A 212 7.01 -10.09 -11.54
CA MET A 212 5.85 -9.75 -10.73
C MET A 212 5.27 -11.01 -10.07
N THR A 213 5.10 -12.08 -10.84
CA THR A 213 4.58 -13.38 -10.35
C THR A 213 5.55 -14.01 -9.34
N LYS A 214 6.86 -13.93 -9.61
CA LYS A 214 7.90 -14.42 -8.69
C LYS A 214 7.87 -13.66 -7.37
N ALA A 215 7.87 -12.33 -7.40
CA ALA A 215 7.77 -11.47 -6.23
C ALA A 215 6.49 -11.76 -5.43
N GLN A 216 5.35 -11.90 -6.13
CA GLN A 216 4.06 -12.23 -5.52
C GLN A 216 4.09 -13.56 -4.75
N SER A 217 4.83 -14.57 -5.22
CA SER A 217 4.95 -15.85 -4.53
C SER A 217 5.75 -15.80 -3.22
N MET A 218 6.45 -14.69 -2.97
CA MET A 218 7.29 -14.46 -1.80
C MET A 218 6.63 -13.54 -0.74
N LEU A 219 5.45 -12.99 -1.05
CA LEU A 219 4.65 -12.14 -0.15
C LEU A 219 3.76 -12.97 0.80
#